data_AF-A0A8J6ZX34-F1
#
_entry.id   AF-A0A8J6ZX34-F1
#
_cell.length_a   1.000
_cell.length_b   1.000
_cell.length_c   1.000
_cell.angle_alpha   90.00
_cell.angle_beta   90.00
_cell.angle_gamma   90.00
#
_symmetry.space_group_name_H-M   'P 1'
#
loop_
_entity.id
_entity.type
_entity.pdbx_description
1 polymer ?
#
loop_
_entity_poly.entity_id
_entity_poly.type
_entity_poly.pdbx_seq_one_letter_code
_entity_poly.pdbx_strand_id
1 'polypeptide(L)'
;MKLADILKDSNYKLSQFTIAEIEQLEQTITLKATKNGDVPYTVCLVRQKAIKLTPEEAIRQLYLQVLRDRLHYPLSRIQVEYGVNFGREVKRADIVVMDKDRPNTVYILVELKKPKLKDGKDQLRSYCNATGAPIAVWTNGDQISYYQRKDPNYFEDIPGLPNANQTLADILQIKFTLEDLIANDKLVKENKGLPENKIYNL
;
A
#
# COMPACT_ATOMS: atom_id res chain seq x y z
N MET A 1 -23.55 -2.60 -10.40
CA MET A 1 -23.57 -2.42 -8.93
C MET A 1 -22.45 -1.46 -8.58
N LYS A 2 -22.65 -0.52 -7.65
CA LYS A 2 -21.59 0.41 -7.23
C LYS A 2 -20.77 -0.17 -6.08
N LEU A 3 -19.47 0.11 -6.02
CA LEU A 3 -18.62 -0.30 -4.90
C LEU A 3 -19.07 0.36 -3.59
N ALA A 4 -19.58 1.58 -3.66
CA ALA A 4 -20.16 2.27 -2.50
C ALA A 4 -21.24 1.43 -1.81
N ASP A 5 -22.09 0.72 -2.57
CA ASP A 5 -23.14 -0.15 -2.02
C ASP A 5 -22.56 -1.39 -1.32
N ILE A 6 -21.43 -1.91 -1.83
CA ILE A 6 -20.72 -3.05 -1.24
C ILE A 6 -20.06 -2.61 0.08
N LEU A 7 -19.53 -1.40 0.13
CA LEU A 7 -18.75 -0.90 1.27
C LEU A 7 -19.60 -0.23 2.37
N LYS A 8 -20.90 0.02 2.15
CA LYS A 8 -21.76 0.86 3.00
C LYS A 8 -21.73 0.55 4.50
N ASP A 9 -21.67 -0.74 4.87
CA ASP A 9 -21.68 -1.21 6.27
C ASP A 9 -20.28 -1.65 6.74
N SER A 10 -19.25 -1.26 5.99
CA SER A 10 -17.86 -1.61 6.26
C SER A 10 -17.06 -0.39 6.71
N ASN A 11 -15.90 -0.66 7.29
CA ASN A 11 -14.94 0.37 7.63
C ASN A 11 -13.99 0.75 6.48
N TYR A 12 -14.15 0.13 5.31
CA TYR A 12 -13.31 0.42 4.15
C TYR A 12 -13.82 1.66 3.42
N LYS A 13 -12.88 2.42 2.85
CA LYS A 13 -13.16 3.61 2.04
C LYS A 13 -12.49 3.48 0.68
N LEU A 14 -12.92 4.30 -0.26
CA LEU A 14 -12.39 4.36 -1.63
C LEU A 14 -11.48 5.57 -1.86
N SER A 15 -11.19 6.36 -0.82
CA SER A 15 -10.48 7.65 -0.91
C SER A 15 -9.06 7.54 -1.47
N GLN A 16 -8.46 6.35 -1.44
CA GLN A 16 -7.14 6.09 -2.02
C GLN A 16 -7.13 5.87 -3.54
N PHE A 17 -8.30 5.66 -4.13
CA PHE A 17 -8.43 5.25 -5.52
C PHE A 17 -9.06 6.37 -6.36
N THR A 18 -8.59 6.48 -7.59
CA THR A 18 -9.15 7.38 -8.58
C THR A 18 -10.53 6.88 -9.03
N ILE A 19 -11.34 7.80 -9.55
CA ILE A 19 -12.66 7.47 -10.12
C ILE A 19 -12.53 6.43 -11.23
N ALA A 20 -11.50 6.54 -12.09
CA ALA A 20 -11.26 5.60 -13.17
C ALA A 20 -10.96 4.18 -12.67
N GLU A 21 -10.13 4.01 -11.63
CA GLU A 21 -9.84 2.71 -11.01
C GLU A 21 -11.14 2.08 -10.43
N ILE A 22 -11.94 2.90 -9.73
CA ILE A 22 -13.23 2.47 -9.16
C ILE A 22 -14.18 2.01 -10.27
N GLU A 23 -14.37 2.82 -11.30
CA GLU A 23 -15.27 2.51 -12.42
C GLU A 23 -14.81 1.26 -13.20
N GLN A 24 -13.50 1.09 -13.39
CA GLN A 24 -12.95 -0.09 -14.05
C GLN A 24 -13.29 -1.37 -13.26
N LEU A 25 -13.17 -1.37 -11.93
CA LEU A 25 -13.59 -2.52 -11.13
C LEU A 25 -15.11 -2.72 -11.18
N GLU A 26 -15.89 -1.65 -11.06
CA GLU A 26 -17.36 -1.70 -11.11
C GLU A 26 -17.91 -2.35 -12.39
N GLN A 27 -17.28 -2.07 -13.53
CA GLN A 27 -17.66 -2.64 -14.84
C GLN A 27 -17.47 -4.16 -14.90
N THR A 28 -16.63 -4.74 -14.06
CA THR A 28 -16.40 -6.20 -14.01
C THR A 28 -17.35 -6.94 -13.07
N ILE A 29 -18.17 -6.21 -12.30
CA ILE A 29 -19.02 -6.82 -11.27
C ILE A 29 -20.19 -7.56 -11.92
N THR A 30 -20.31 -8.84 -11.58
CA THR A 30 -21.44 -9.70 -11.95
C THR A 30 -22.25 -10.06 -10.71
N LEU A 31 -23.57 -10.15 -10.85
CA LEU A 31 -24.44 -10.58 -9.77
C LEU A 31 -24.80 -12.05 -9.94
N LYS A 32 -24.70 -12.83 -8.86
CA LYS A 32 -25.16 -14.21 -8.82
C LYS A 32 -26.32 -14.33 -7.85
N ALA A 33 -27.47 -14.80 -8.34
CA ALA A 33 -28.64 -15.05 -7.51
C ALA A 33 -28.34 -16.17 -6.50
N THR A 34 -28.73 -15.93 -5.24
CA THR A 34 -28.70 -16.93 -4.17
C THR A 34 -30.03 -16.96 -3.44
N LYS A 35 -30.23 -17.95 -2.57
CA LYS A 35 -31.44 -18.05 -1.73
C LYS A 35 -31.68 -16.80 -0.87
N ASN A 36 -30.62 -16.04 -0.57
CA ASN A 36 -30.65 -14.85 0.28
C ASN A 36 -30.49 -13.54 -0.52
N GLY A 37 -30.72 -13.57 -1.84
CA GLY A 37 -30.56 -12.44 -2.74
C GLY A 37 -29.31 -12.49 -3.61
N ASP A 38 -29.08 -11.44 -4.39
CA ASP A 38 -27.96 -11.34 -5.31
C ASP A 38 -26.65 -11.05 -4.57
N VAL A 39 -25.61 -11.79 -4.95
CA VAL A 39 -24.26 -11.64 -4.39
C VAL A 39 -23.31 -11.17 -5.48
N PRO A 40 -22.52 -10.09 -5.25
CA PRO A 40 -21.56 -9.61 -6.24
C PRO A 40 -20.32 -10.50 -6.34
N TYR A 41 -19.85 -10.68 -7.57
CA TYR A 41 -18.64 -11.40 -7.95
C TYR A 41 -17.83 -10.60 -8.96
N THR A 42 -16.53 -10.82 -8.98
CA THR A 42 -15.61 -10.35 -10.04
C THR A 42 -14.58 -11.43 -10.38
N VAL A 43 -13.84 -11.28 -11.47
CA VAL A 43 -12.69 -12.14 -11.79
C VAL A 43 -11.45 -11.56 -11.11
N CYS A 44 -10.81 -12.35 -10.25
CA CYS A 44 -9.61 -11.93 -9.54
C CYS A 44 -8.46 -11.66 -10.52
N LEU A 45 -7.83 -10.48 -10.47
CA LEU A 45 -6.73 -10.11 -11.36
C LEU A 45 -5.53 -11.06 -11.30
N VAL A 46 -5.21 -11.59 -10.13
CA VAL A 46 -4.08 -12.52 -9.96
C VAL A 46 -4.52 -13.98 -10.11
N ARG A 47 -5.63 -14.38 -9.47
CA ARG A 47 -6.07 -15.79 -9.45
C ARG A 47 -6.81 -16.24 -10.71
N GLN A 48 -7.20 -15.31 -11.58
CA GLN A 48 -7.91 -15.57 -12.85
C GLN A 48 -9.16 -16.45 -12.70
N LYS A 49 -9.89 -16.27 -11.60
CA LYS A 49 -11.14 -17.00 -11.31
C LYS A 49 -12.18 -16.08 -10.70
N ALA A 50 -13.45 -16.44 -10.88
CA ALA A 50 -14.57 -15.74 -10.25
C ALA A 50 -14.51 -15.87 -8.73
N ILE A 51 -14.60 -14.75 -8.03
CA ILE A 51 -14.54 -14.65 -6.56
C ILE A 51 -15.64 -13.74 -6.05
N LYS A 52 -16.15 -14.03 -4.84
CA LYS A 52 -17.14 -13.18 -4.18
C LYS A 52 -16.49 -11.84 -3.85
N LEU A 53 -17.15 -10.74 -4.22
CA LEU A 53 -16.66 -9.39 -4.00
C LEU A 53 -17.13 -8.87 -2.65
N THR A 54 -16.41 -9.24 -1.58
CA THR A 54 -16.59 -8.67 -0.25
C THR A 54 -16.00 -7.25 -0.18
N PRO A 55 -16.30 -6.44 0.84
CA PRO A 55 -15.68 -5.11 1.00
C PRO A 55 -14.15 -5.16 1.00
N GLU A 56 -13.57 -6.13 1.72
CA GLU A 56 -12.13 -6.35 1.77
C GLU A 56 -11.57 -6.78 0.41
N GLU A 57 -12.26 -7.68 -0.29
CA GLU A 57 -11.84 -8.11 -1.63
C GLU A 57 -11.94 -6.97 -2.65
N ALA A 58 -12.90 -6.06 -2.52
CA ALA A 58 -12.99 -4.87 -3.38
C ALA A 58 -11.75 -3.99 -3.22
N ILE A 59 -11.33 -3.71 -1.98
CA ILE A 59 -10.07 -2.99 -1.72
C ILE A 59 -8.87 -3.77 -2.25
N ARG A 60 -8.83 -5.09 -2.08
CA ARG A 60 -7.76 -5.94 -2.61
C ARG A 60 -7.66 -5.84 -4.12
N GLN A 61 -8.78 -5.95 -4.84
CA GLN A 61 -8.79 -5.85 -6.30
C GLN A 61 -8.39 -4.46 -6.80
N LEU A 62 -8.83 -3.38 -6.13
CA LEU A 62 -8.37 -2.02 -6.45
C LEU A 62 -6.86 -1.85 -6.20
N TYR A 63 -6.34 -2.38 -5.08
CA TYR A 63 -4.91 -2.28 -4.79
C TYR A 63 -4.05 -3.09 -5.77
N LEU A 64 -4.56 -4.23 -6.27
CA LEU A 64 -3.93 -4.97 -7.36
C LEU A 64 -3.86 -4.15 -8.66
N GLN A 65 -4.87 -3.33 -8.97
CA GLN A 65 -4.81 -2.39 -10.10
C GLN A 65 -3.73 -1.33 -9.87
N VAL A 66 -3.62 -0.77 -8.66
CA VAL A 66 -2.54 0.18 -8.32
C VAL A 66 -1.16 -0.43 -8.54
N LEU A 67 -0.93 -1.65 -8.04
CA LEU A 67 0.35 -2.34 -8.21
C LEU A 67 0.69 -2.60 -9.68
N ARG A 68 -0.31 -3.02 -10.47
CA ARG A 68 -0.14 -3.34 -11.90
C ARG A 68 0.00 -2.10 -12.78
N ASP A 69 -0.90 -1.14 -12.63
CA ASP A 69 -1.11 -0.06 -13.61
C ASP A 69 -0.30 1.18 -13.25
N ARG A 70 -0.23 1.54 -11.96
CA ARG A 70 0.52 2.71 -11.49
C ARG A 70 1.97 2.39 -11.14
N LEU A 71 2.20 1.24 -10.53
CA LEU A 71 3.54 0.83 -10.09
C LEU A 71 4.19 -0.18 -11.05
N HIS A 72 3.50 -0.58 -12.11
CA HIS A 72 4.03 -1.40 -13.21
C HIS A 72 4.58 -2.77 -12.80
N TYR A 73 4.13 -3.31 -11.66
CA TYR A 73 4.48 -4.67 -11.28
C TYR A 73 3.69 -5.67 -12.13
N PRO A 74 4.37 -6.56 -12.89
CA PRO A 74 3.66 -7.56 -13.68
C PRO A 74 2.93 -8.52 -12.75
N LEU A 75 1.73 -8.97 -13.15
CA LEU A 75 0.91 -9.88 -12.36
C LEU A 75 1.64 -11.19 -12.00
N SER A 76 2.60 -11.63 -12.83
CA SER A 76 3.45 -12.79 -12.55
C SER A 76 4.36 -12.64 -11.31
N ARG A 77 4.62 -11.40 -10.88
CA ARG A 77 5.35 -11.10 -9.63
C ARG A 77 4.42 -10.88 -8.44
N ILE A 78 3.10 -10.88 -8.62
CA ILE A 78 2.14 -10.59 -7.56
C ILE A 78 1.46 -11.88 -7.12
N GLN A 79 1.45 -12.13 -5.82
CA GLN A 79 0.66 -13.23 -5.23
C GLN A 79 -0.31 -12.67 -4.21
N VAL A 80 -1.45 -13.35 -4.04
CA VAL A 80 -2.48 -12.99 -3.06
C VAL A 80 -2.70 -14.13 -2.08
N GLU A 81 -3.11 -13.82 -0.86
CA GLU A 81 -3.32 -14.82 0.21
C GLU A 81 -2.05 -15.66 0.46
N TYR A 82 -0.87 -15.05 0.35
CA TYR A 82 0.44 -15.71 0.38
C TYR A 82 0.73 -16.32 1.75
N GLY A 83 1.11 -17.59 1.77
CA GLY A 83 1.43 -18.31 3.00
C GLY A 83 2.76 -17.85 3.63
N VAL A 84 2.69 -17.36 4.86
CA VAL A 84 3.84 -16.98 5.70
C VAL A 84 3.98 -17.97 6.84
N ASN A 85 5.13 -18.64 6.90
CA ASN A 85 5.41 -19.69 7.89
C ASN A 85 5.90 -19.08 9.21
N PHE A 86 5.25 -19.46 10.31
CA PHE A 86 5.59 -19.13 11.69
C PHE A 86 5.79 -20.43 12.48
N GLY A 87 6.98 -21.02 12.34
CA GLY A 87 7.25 -22.35 12.90
C GLY A 87 6.31 -23.40 12.29
N ARG A 88 5.33 -23.88 13.08
CA ARG A 88 4.32 -24.86 12.62
C ARG A 88 3.05 -24.20 12.08
N GLU A 89 2.83 -22.92 12.36
CA GLU A 89 1.65 -22.19 11.90
C GLU A 89 1.91 -21.57 10.53
N VAL A 90 0.90 -21.55 9.67
CA VAL A 90 0.93 -20.80 8.41
C VAL A 90 -0.14 -19.73 8.49
N LYS A 91 0.27 -18.47 8.40
CA LYS A 91 -0.64 -17.32 8.28
C LYS A 91 -0.62 -16.82 6.84
N ARG A 92 -1.56 -15.95 6.47
CA ARG A 92 -1.65 -15.43 5.10
C ARG A 92 -1.46 -13.93 5.08
N ALA A 93 -0.64 -13.45 4.14
CA ALA A 93 -0.54 -12.05 3.76
C ALA A 93 -1.51 -11.75 2.63
N ASP A 94 -2.11 -10.56 2.62
CA ASP A 94 -3.12 -10.23 1.62
C ASP A 94 -2.55 -10.17 0.20
N ILE A 95 -1.46 -9.42 0.03
CA ILE A 95 -0.74 -9.30 -1.23
C ILE A 95 0.76 -9.30 -0.96
N VAL A 96 1.51 -10.00 -1.79
CA VAL A 96 2.97 -9.89 -1.86
C VAL A 96 3.41 -9.61 -3.29
N VAL A 97 4.50 -8.86 -3.42
CA VAL A 97 5.23 -8.69 -4.68
C VAL A 97 6.57 -9.37 -4.53
N MET A 98 6.89 -10.28 -5.44
CA MET A 98 8.15 -11.02 -5.46
C MET A 98 9.28 -10.15 -6.02
N ASP A 99 10.49 -10.37 -5.54
CA ASP A 99 11.72 -9.76 -6.04
C ASP A 99 11.93 -10.09 -7.52
N LYS A 100 12.48 -9.13 -8.28
CA LYS A 100 12.64 -9.24 -9.74
C LYS A 100 13.65 -10.31 -10.10
N ASP A 101 14.75 -10.39 -9.36
CA ASP A 101 15.89 -11.25 -9.64
C ASP A 101 15.86 -12.53 -8.79
N ARG A 102 15.09 -12.51 -7.68
CA ARG A 102 14.87 -13.64 -6.79
C ARG A 102 13.37 -13.97 -6.67
N PRO A 103 12.77 -14.70 -7.63
CA PRO A 103 11.32 -14.90 -7.71
C PRO A 103 10.66 -15.58 -6.49
N ASN A 104 11.45 -16.22 -5.62
CA ASN A 104 11.00 -16.85 -4.37
C ASN A 104 11.19 -15.96 -3.13
N THR A 105 11.70 -14.74 -3.30
CA THR A 105 11.92 -13.77 -2.23
C THR A 105 10.84 -12.70 -2.29
N VAL A 106 10.20 -12.43 -1.14
CA VAL A 106 9.21 -11.35 -1.05
C VAL A 106 9.94 -10.00 -1.03
N TYR A 107 9.52 -9.08 -1.90
CA TYR A 107 10.06 -7.72 -2.00
C TYR A 107 9.16 -6.70 -1.30
N ILE A 108 7.85 -6.74 -1.56
CA ILE A 108 6.85 -5.89 -0.91
C ILE A 108 5.79 -6.78 -0.29
N LEU A 109 5.39 -6.46 0.93
CA LEU A 109 4.28 -7.11 1.63
C LEU A 109 3.18 -6.08 1.92
N VAL A 110 1.93 -6.40 1.60
CA VAL A 110 0.78 -5.51 1.78
C VAL A 110 -0.25 -6.18 2.68
N GLU A 111 -0.72 -5.45 3.69
CA GLU A 111 -1.83 -5.84 4.56
C GLU A 111 -2.99 -4.85 4.43
N LEU A 112 -4.17 -5.39 4.13
CA LEU A 112 -5.44 -4.71 3.99
C LEU A 112 -6.25 -4.93 5.28
N LYS A 113 -6.26 -3.96 6.18
CA LYS A 113 -6.84 -4.15 7.52
C LYS A 113 -8.06 -3.30 7.78
N LYS A 114 -8.86 -3.77 8.74
CA LYS A 114 -9.82 -2.94 9.49
C LYS A 114 -9.09 -1.81 10.24
N PRO A 115 -9.74 -0.69 10.58
CA PRO A 115 -9.12 0.58 11.01
C PRO A 115 -8.23 0.58 12.26
N LYS A 116 -8.11 -0.54 12.99
CA LYS A 116 -7.24 -0.58 14.17
C LYS A 116 -5.78 -0.69 13.72
N LEU A 117 -5.14 0.48 13.55
CA LEU A 117 -3.76 0.64 13.05
C LEU A 117 -2.71 -0.15 13.86
N LYS A 118 -2.85 -0.21 15.20
CA LYS A 118 -1.85 -0.81 16.09
C LYS A 118 -1.63 -2.31 15.82
N ASP A 119 -2.72 -3.08 15.71
CA ASP A 119 -2.67 -4.53 15.44
C ASP A 119 -2.21 -4.84 14.00
N GLY A 120 -2.30 -3.87 13.09
CA GLY A 120 -1.80 -3.98 11.72
C GLY A 120 -0.27 -3.92 11.66
N LYS A 121 0.32 -2.96 12.37
CA LYS A 121 1.78 -2.75 12.37
C LYS A 121 2.53 -3.95 12.95
N ASP A 122 2.07 -4.54 14.05
CA ASP A 122 2.76 -5.68 14.67
C ASP A 122 2.70 -6.94 13.81
N GLN A 123 1.59 -7.14 13.08
CA GLN A 123 1.49 -8.22 12.10
C GLN A 123 2.43 -8.00 10.91
N LEU A 124 2.45 -6.79 10.33
CA LEU A 124 3.38 -6.45 9.24
C LEU A 124 4.84 -6.69 9.63
N ARG A 125 5.22 -6.26 10.83
CA ARG A 125 6.54 -6.51 11.40
C ARG A 125 6.85 -8.00 11.47
N SER A 126 5.93 -8.78 12.04
CA SER A 126 6.07 -10.23 12.17
C SER A 126 6.23 -10.91 10.80
N TYR A 127 5.48 -10.46 9.81
CA TYR A 127 5.49 -11.03 8.46
C TYR A 127 6.76 -10.67 7.70
N CYS A 128 7.21 -9.42 7.75
CA CYS A 128 8.49 -9.01 7.20
C CYS A 128 9.67 -9.74 7.83
N ASN A 129 9.61 -10.02 9.14
CA ASN A 129 10.62 -10.82 9.82
C ASN A 129 10.66 -12.26 9.32
N ALA A 130 9.50 -12.88 9.13
CA ALA A 130 9.39 -14.26 8.66
C ALA A 130 9.75 -14.42 7.17
N THR A 131 9.49 -13.39 6.34
CA THR A 131 9.69 -13.45 4.88
C THR A 131 11.00 -12.83 4.41
N GLY A 132 11.62 -11.97 5.23
CA GLY A 132 12.75 -11.15 4.82
C GLY A 132 12.36 -9.92 3.99
N ALA A 133 11.07 -9.63 3.83
CA ALA A 133 10.62 -8.53 2.98
C ALA A 133 11.18 -7.17 3.44
N PRO A 134 11.85 -6.40 2.54
CA PRO A 134 12.41 -5.10 2.88
C PRO A 134 11.37 -3.99 2.96
N ILE A 135 10.19 -4.17 2.33
CA ILE A 135 9.15 -3.14 2.26
C ILE A 135 7.82 -3.71 2.76
N ALA A 136 7.12 -2.94 3.58
CA ALA A 136 5.79 -3.25 4.09
C ALA A 136 4.80 -2.11 3.80
N VAL A 137 3.56 -2.47 3.54
CA VAL A 137 2.45 -1.56 3.31
C VAL A 137 1.30 -1.90 4.23
N TRP A 138 0.77 -0.89 4.89
CA TRP A 138 -0.49 -0.98 5.59
C TRP A 138 -1.51 -0.07 4.92
N THR A 139 -2.72 -0.58 4.66
CA THR A 139 -3.83 0.26 4.23
C THR A 139 -5.19 -0.26 4.71
N ASN A 140 -6.14 0.66 4.93
CA ASN A 140 -7.56 0.36 5.16
C ASN A 140 -8.48 0.99 4.08
N GLY A 141 -7.91 1.44 2.95
CA GLY A 141 -8.62 2.15 1.89
C GLY A 141 -8.87 3.65 2.15
N ASP A 142 -8.64 4.12 3.38
CA ASP A 142 -8.64 5.54 3.73
C ASP A 142 -7.22 6.05 4.01
N GLN A 143 -6.56 5.46 4.99
CA GLN A 143 -5.18 5.71 5.37
C GLN A 143 -4.24 4.66 4.78
N ILE A 144 -3.06 5.11 4.35
CA ILE A 144 -2.00 4.25 3.84
C ILE A 144 -0.68 4.63 4.49
N SER A 145 0.14 3.63 4.79
CA SER A 145 1.49 3.84 5.31
C SER A 145 2.44 2.86 4.67
N TYR A 146 3.64 3.35 4.35
CA TYR A 146 4.69 2.58 3.69
C TYR A 146 5.89 2.54 4.62
N TYR A 147 6.51 1.37 4.72
CA TYR A 147 7.63 1.14 5.63
C TYR A 147 8.79 0.49 4.90
N GLN A 148 9.99 0.96 5.19
CA GLN A 148 11.22 0.21 4.97
C GLN A 148 11.60 -0.53 6.26
N ARG A 149 11.89 -1.82 6.16
CA ARG A 149 12.56 -2.58 7.21
C ARG A 149 14.07 -2.32 7.15
N LYS A 150 14.66 -1.98 8.30
CA LYS A 150 16.09 -1.86 8.52
C LYS A 150 16.55 -2.80 9.63
N ASP A 151 17.79 -3.24 9.54
CA ASP A 151 18.39 -4.06 10.58
C ASP A 151 18.69 -3.25 11.86
N PRO A 152 18.59 -3.86 13.05
CA PRO A 152 18.23 -5.26 13.28
C PRO A 152 16.71 -5.55 13.35
N ASN A 153 15.82 -4.55 13.31
CA ASN A 153 14.37 -4.68 13.04
C ASN A 153 13.60 -3.36 13.24
N TYR A 154 14.13 -2.27 12.71
CA TYR A 154 13.43 -0.98 12.74
C TYR A 154 12.59 -0.80 11.48
N PHE A 155 11.44 -0.15 11.61
CA PHE A 155 10.56 0.16 10.49
C PHE A 155 10.49 1.68 10.37
N GLU A 156 11.01 2.21 9.28
CA GLU A 156 10.98 3.63 8.95
C GLU A 156 9.88 3.92 7.95
N ASP A 157 9.10 4.98 8.20
CA ASP A 157 8.14 5.49 7.23
C ASP A 157 8.89 5.99 5.98
N ILE A 158 8.42 5.54 4.81
CA ILE A 158 8.88 6.00 3.49
C ILE A 158 7.72 6.69 2.76
N PRO A 159 8.00 7.64 1.85
CA PRO A 159 6.94 8.47 1.24
C PRO A 159 6.05 7.70 0.25
N GLY A 160 6.49 6.53 -0.21
CA GLY A 160 5.78 5.73 -1.20
C GLY A 160 6.46 4.41 -1.50
N LEU A 161 5.96 3.71 -2.52
CA LEU A 161 6.57 2.49 -3.05
C LEU A 161 7.42 2.80 -4.27
N PRO A 162 8.52 2.06 -4.49
CA PRO A 162 9.17 2.03 -5.79
C PRO A 162 8.22 1.42 -6.82
N ASN A 163 8.16 2.00 -8.02
CA ASN A 163 7.61 1.28 -9.16
C ASN A 163 8.57 0.15 -9.60
N ALA A 164 8.14 -0.73 -10.50
CA ALA A 164 8.90 -1.90 -10.90
C ALA A 164 10.28 -1.63 -11.55
N ASN A 165 10.53 -0.39 -11.95
CA ASN A 165 11.79 0.10 -12.53
C ASN A 165 12.60 1.00 -11.59
N GLN A 166 12.10 1.26 -10.37
CA GLN A 166 12.77 2.04 -9.35
C GLN A 166 13.32 1.14 -8.25
N THR A 167 14.34 1.64 -7.58
CA THR A 167 14.90 1.06 -6.37
C THR A 167 14.31 1.72 -5.13
N LEU A 168 14.47 1.07 -3.98
CA LEU A 168 14.13 1.69 -2.71
C LEU A 168 14.98 2.95 -2.43
N ALA A 169 16.22 2.99 -2.91
CA ALA A 169 17.10 4.14 -2.76
C ALA A 169 16.52 5.39 -3.46
N ASP A 170 15.93 5.22 -4.65
CA ASP A 170 15.29 6.32 -5.38
C ASP A 170 14.15 6.96 -4.57
N ILE A 171 13.38 6.13 -3.85
CA ILE A 171 12.28 6.59 -2.99
C ILE A 171 12.79 7.32 -1.74
N LEU A 172 13.91 6.86 -1.17
CA LEU A 172 14.51 7.51 -0.01
C LEU A 172 15.13 8.87 -0.34
N GLN A 173 15.68 9.03 -1.55
CA GLN A 173 16.19 10.33 -2.02
C GLN A 173 15.07 11.37 -2.15
N ILE A 174 13.86 10.97 -2.56
CA ILE A 174 12.69 11.84 -2.58
C ILE A 174 12.35 12.35 -1.18
N LYS A 175 12.37 11.46 -0.18
CA LYS A 175 12.14 11.83 1.23
C LYS A 175 13.15 12.85 1.71
N PHE A 176 14.44 12.61 1.45
CA PHE A 176 15.53 13.51 1.82
C PHE A 176 15.36 14.89 1.16
N THR A 177 15.09 14.92 -0.14
CA THR A 177 14.87 16.19 -0.88
C THR A 177 13.70 16.99 -0.29
N LEU A 178 12.61 16.32 0.10
CA LEU A 178 11.46 17.00 0.71
C LEU A 178 11.81 17.56 2.10
N GLU A 179 12.53 16.81 2.91
CA GLU A 179 13.00 17.25 4.24
C GLU A 179 13.94 18.45 4.11
N ASP A 180 14.86 18.43 3.15
CA ASP A 180 15.77 19.54 2.86
C ASP A 180 15.00 20.81 2.42
N LEU A 181 14.00 20.67 1.55
CA LEU A 181 13.16 21.79 1.11
C LEU A 181 12.40 22.41 2.30
N ILE A 182 11.84 21.58 3.19
CA ILE A 182 11.14 22.05 4.39
C ILE A 182 12.11 22.73 5.35
N ALA A 183 13.32 22.17 5.55
CA ALA A 183 14.33 22.76 6.41
C ALA A 183 14.79 24.13 5.89
N ASN A 184 15.05 24.23 4.58
CA ASN A 184 15.43 25.48 3.94
C ASN A 184 14.32 26.55 4.03
N ASP A 185 13.06 26.18 3.81
CA ASP A 185 11.93 27.12 3.97
C ASP A 185 11.79 27.63 5.41
N LYS A 186 12.01 26.77 6.42
CA LYS A 186 12.04 27.18 7.83
C LYS A 186 13.19 28.15 8.10
N LEU A 187 14.40 27.85 7.63
CA LEU A 187 15.57 28.73 7.79
C LEU A 187 15.37 30.09 7.10
N VAL A 188 14.77 30.14 5.91
CA VAL A 188 14.46 31.39 5.20
C VAL A 188 13.42 32.21 5.97
N LYS A 189 12.40 31.56 6.56
CA LYS A 189 11.39 32.24 7.38
C LYS A 189 11.97 32.78 8.68
N GLU A 190 12.88 32.05 9.33
CA GLU A 190 13.59 32.50 10.53
C GLU A 190 14.56 33.66 10.22
N ASN A 191 15.27 33.62 9.10
CA ASN A 191 16.19 34.69 8.69
C ASN A 191 15.48 35.97 8.20
N LYS A 192 14.22 35.89 7.75
CA LYS A 192 13.38 37.07 7.44
C LYS A 192 12.86 37.82 8.68
N GLY A 193 13.15 37.32 9.89
CA GLY A 193 12.78 37.95 11.17
C GLY A 193 13.86 38.83 11.81
N LEU A 194 15.05 38.95 11.22
CA LEU A 194 16.10 39.84 11.72
C LEU A 194 16.00 41.21 11.01
N PRO A 195 15.79 42.32 11.73
CA PRO A 195 15.83 43.64 11.12
C PRO A 195 17.23 43.92 10.59
N GLU A 196 17.33 44.32 9.32
CA GLU A 196 18.53 44.91 8.74
C GLU A 196 18.91 46.15 9.56
N ASN A 197 19.90 45.99 10.44
CA ASN A 197 20.61 47.12 11.01
C ASN A 197 22.10 46.82 10.94
N LYS A 198 22.73 47.34 9.88
CA LYS A 198 24.08 47.87 9.88
C LYS A 198 24.34 48.61 8.55
N ILE A 199 23.86 49.85 8.49
CA ILE A 199 24.54 50.85 7.67
C ILE A 199 25.80 51.23 8.44
N TYR A 200 26.94 50.80 7.91
CA TYR A 200 28.24 51.35 8.23
C TYR A 200 28.24 52.84 7.88
N ASN A 201 28.61 53.69 8.82
CA ASN A 201 29.21 54.99 8.51
C ASN A 201 30.44 55.17 9.40
N LEU A 202 31.50 55.64 8.73
CA LEU A 202 32.88 55.86 9.17
C LEU A 202 33.01 56.65 10.48
#